data_AF-A0A6J0KZZ0-F1
#
_entry.id   AF-A0A6J0KZZ0-F1
#
_cell.length_a   1.000
_cell.length_b   1.000
_cell.length_c   1.000
_cell.angle_alpha   90.00
_cell.angle_beta   90.00
_cell.angle_gamma   90.00
#
_symmetry.space_group_name_H-M   'P 1'
#
loop_
_entity.id
_entity.type
_entity.pdbx_description
1 polymer ?
#
loop_
_entity_poly.entity_id
_entity_poly.type
_entity_poly.pdbx_seq_one_letter_code
_entity_poly.pdbx_strand_id
1 'polypeptide(L)'
;MAASLNKIEIQSGASASFWYDDWSSLGRLIDIVGNGGCMAMGIHKYDTVERAIQVHRRRRHRTDVLNKIEEEIHKLRTKGLTSAEDINLWKCRENTYLPKFSTSQTWRITRTVHTTVAWYKSLWFAKATPKYSFLTWLAVHDRLATGERMKRWNTSTYATCPLCQEPNESRSHLFSSVLTLRPSGED
;
A
#
# COMPACT_ATOMS: atom_id res chain seq x y z
N MET A 1 -2.38 0.90 4.56
CA MET A 1 -2.85 0.68 3.17
C MET A 1 -3.69 -0.59 3.01
N ALA A 2 -3.30 -1.76 3.55
CA ALA A 2 -4.11 -2.98 3.40
C ALA A 2 -5.43 -2.97 4.20
N ALA A 3 -5.43 -2.37 5.40
CA ALA A 3 -6.59 -2.39 6.29
C ALA A 3 -7.82 -1.61 5.80
N SER A 4 -7.66 -0.67 4.86
CA SER A 4 -8.79 0.09 4.28
C SER A 4 -9.51 -0.65 3.14
N LEU A 5 -9.16 -1.92 2.90
CA LEU A 5 -9.71 -2.75 1.83
C LEU A 5 -10.70 -3.80 2.34
N ASN A 6 -10.85 -3.92 3.65
CA ASN A 6 -11.77 -4.86 4.30
C ASN A 6 -12.74 -4.10 5.20
N LYS A 7 -14.00 -4.51 5.17
CA LYS A 7 -15.07 -4.08 6.05
C LYS A 7 -15.73 -5.35 6.61
N ILE A 8 -16.26 -5.32 7.83
CA ILE A 8 -16.98 -6.45 8.40
C ILE A 8 -18.45 -6.07 8.58
N GLU A 9 -19.35 -6.88 8.02
CA GLU A 9 -20.76 -6.81 8.36
C GLU A 9 -21.05 -7.72 9.55
N ILE A 10 -21.48 -7.09 10.64
CA ILE A 10 -21.73 -7.77 11.92
C ILE A 10 -23.04 -8.55 11.86
N GLN A 11 -22.93 -9.83 12.19
CA GLN A 11 -24.03 -10.75 12.44
C GLN A 11 -23.98 -11.21 13.89
N SER A 12 -23.05 -12.10 14.25
CA SER A 12 -22.82 -12.52 15.64
C SER A 12 -21.93 -11.54 16.39
N GLY A 13 -20.96 -10.91 15.71
CA GLY A 13 -19.95 -10.03 16.30
C GLY A 13 -18.87 -10.78 17.09
N ALA A 14 -18.85 -12.12 17.02
CA ALA A 14 -17.95 -12.95 17.80
C ALA A 14 -16.53 -13.00 17.22
N SER A 15 -16.39 -12.86 15.89
CA SER A 15 -15.10 -12.86 15.21
C SER A 15 -14.55 -11.46 14.96
N ALA A 16 -15.43 -10.45 14.90
CA ALA A 16 -15.04 -9.06 14.69
C ALA A 16 -14.50 -8.39 15.96
N SER A 17 -13.33 -7.75 15.84
CA SER A 17 -12.76 -6.89 16.86
C SER A 17 -13.47 -5.54 16.93
N PHE A 18 -13.83 -5.10 18.14
CA PHE A 18 -14.51 -3.83 18.33
C PHE A 18 -13.69 -2.62 17.86
N TRP A 19 -12.37 -2.65 18.07
CA TRP A 19 -11.51 -1.48 17.82
C TRP A 19 -10.81 -1.49 16.47
N TYR A 20 -10.37 -2.67 16.02
CA TYR A 20 -9.46 -2.80 14.88
C TYR A 20 -10.16 -3.11 13.57
N ASP A 21 -11.38 -3.65 13.61
CA ASP A 21 -12.12 -3.98 12.40
C ASP A 21 -13.04 -2.83 11.98
N ASP A 22 -13.20 -2.67 10.68
CA ASP A 22 -14.08 -1.66 10.10
C ASP A 22 -15.51 -2.23 10.03
N TRP A 23 -16.22 -2.17 11.14
CA TRP A 23 -17.63 -2.58 11.21
C TRP A 23 -18.59 -1.39 11.30
N SER A 24 -18.08 -0.20 11.63
CA SER A 24 -18.88 1.00 11.84
C SER A 24 -18.94 1.86 10.58
N SER A 25 -19.87 2.82 10.54
CA SER A 25 -19.88 3.86 9.50
C SER A 25 -18.72 4.86 9.64
N LEU A 26 -18.07 4.90 10.81
CA LEU A 26 -16.95 5.78 11.11
C LEU A 26 -15.61 5.21 10.61
N GLY A 27 -15.57 3.93 10.22
CA GLY A 27 -14.34 3.21 9.96
C GLY A 27 -13.86 2.41 11.17
N ARG A 28 -12.54 2.19 11.25
CA ARG A 28 -11.89 1.55 12.40
C ARG A 28 -11.82 2.53 13.57
N LEU A 29 -12.47 2.17 14.67
CA LEU A 29 -12.60 3.07 15.83
C LEU A 29 -11.23 3.44 16.44
N ILE A 30 -10.25 2.54 16.38
CA ILE A 30 -8.90 2.79 16.90
C ILE A 30 -8.17 3.91 16.15
N ASP A 31 -8.41 4.08 14.84
CA ASP A 31 -7.75 5.12 14.05
C ASP A 31 -8.26 6.52 14.43
N ILE A 32 -9.50 6.60 14.94
CA ILE A 32 -10.17 7.86 15.25
C ILE A 32 -9.86 8.31 16.67
N VAL A 33 -9.94 7.40 17.64
CA VAL A 33 -9.83 7.74 19.06
C VAL A 33 -8.45 7.42 19.63
N GLY A 34 -7.65 6.64 18.91
CA GLY A 34 -6.36 6.16 19.38
C GLY A 34 -6.46 5.30 20.64
N ASN A 35 -5.32 5.04 21.27
CA ASN A 35 -5.27 4.18 22.46
C ASN A 35 -5.98 4.78 23.69
N GLY A 36 -6.14 6.12 23.73
CA GLY A 36 -6.89 6.81 24.78
C GLY A 36 -8.39 6.53 24.73
N GLY A 37 -8.93 6.21 23.55
CA GLY A 37 -10.33 5.88 23.36
C GLY A 37 -10.80 4.62 24.06
N CYS A 38 -9.93 3.59 24.10
CA CYS A 38 -10.22 2.34 24.78
C CYS A 38 -10.51 2.59 26.28
N MET A 39 -9.69 3.43 26.92
CA MET A 39 -9.88 3.80 28.32
C MET A 39 -11.13 4.67 28.54
N ALA A 40 -11.37 5.64 27.65
CA ALA A 40 -12.53 6.53 27.76
C ALA A 40 -13.86 5.77 27.61
N MET A 41 -13.93 4.81 26.69
CA MET A 41 -15.10 3.97 26.48
C MET A 41 -15.23 2.86 27.53
N GLY A 42 -14.12 2.42 28.13
CA GLY A 42 -14.11 1.31 29.08
C GLY A 42 -14.31 -0.06 28.42
N ILE A 43 -13.96 -0.18 27.14
CA ILE A 43 -14.00 -1.43 26.37
C ILE A 43 -12.56 -1.88 26.15
N HIS A 44 -12.27 -3.16 26.42
CA HIS A 44 -10.90 -3.65 26.34
C HIS A 44 -10.40 -3.67 24.90
N LYS A 45 -9.09 -3.52 24.71
CA LYS A 45 -8.45 -3.35 23.39
C LYS A 45 -8.72 -4.52 22.43
N TYR A 46 -8.85 -5.72 22.98
CA TYR A 46 -9.06 -6.95 22.22
C TYR A 46 -10.48 -7.52 22.40
N ASP A 47 -11.42 -6.71 22.88
CA ASP A 47 -12.82 -7.15 22.96
C ASP A 47 -13.42 -7.31 21.55
N THR A 48 -14.26 -8.32 21.42
CA THR A 48 -15.09 -8.55 20.25
C THR A 48 -16.29 -7.62 20.25
N VAL A 49 -16.90 -7.40 19.09
CA VAL A 49 -18.10 -6.58 18.94
C VAL A 49 -19.26 -7.17 19.77
N GLU A 50 -19.41 -8.48 19.78
CA GLU A 50 -20.41 -9.19 20.58
C GLU A 50 -20.28 -8.84 22.07
N ARG A 51 -19.08 -9.05 22.63
CA ARG A 51 -18.81 -8.81 24.06
C ARG A 51 -18.99 -7.34 24.42
N ALA A 52 -18.50 -6.44 23.56
CA ALA A 52 -18.68 -5.01 23.76
C ALA A 52 -20.17 -4.64 23.80
N ILE A 53 -21.00 -5.18 22.89
CA ILE A 53 -22.45 -4.89 22.86
C ILE A 53 -23.16 -5.45 24.10
N GLN A 54 -22.77 -6.61 24.63
CA GLN A 54 -23.40 -7.21 25.80
C GLN A 54 -23.03 -6.50 27.11
N VAL A 55 -21.75 -6.14 27.27
CA VAL A 55 -21.21 -5.62 28.55
C VAL A 55 -21.28 -4.09 28.63
N HIS A 56 -21.10 -3.39 27.51
CA HIS A 56 -20.98 -1.93 27.52
C HIS A 56 -22.30 -1.25 27.90
N ARG A 57 -22.22 -0.28 28.81
CA ARG A 57 -23.36 0.58 29.17
C ARG A 57 -23.13 1.95 28.56
N ARG A 58 -24.16 2.45 27.86
CA ARG A 58 -24.12 3.75 27.20
C ARG A 58 -23.72 4.85 28.18
N ARG A 59 -22.72 5.65 27.81
CA ARG A 59 -22.32 6.84 28.56
C ARG A 59 -22.48 8.09 27.69
N ARG A 60 -22.55 9.25 28.35
CA ARG A 60 -22.50 10.54 27.66
C ARG A 60 -21.11 11.11 27.85
N HIS A 61 -20.43 11.36 26.74
CA HIS A 61 -19.06 11.87 26.74
C HIS A 61 -19.06 13.36 26.41
N ARG A 62 -18.05 14.09 26.91
CA ARG A 62 -17.82 15.48 26.50
C ARG A 62 -17.35 15.57 25.04
N THR A 63 -16.70 14.51 24.55
CA THR A 63 -16.15 14.44 23.19
C THR A 63 -17.18 13.87 22.22
N ASP A 64 -17.49 14.62 21.15
CA ASP A 64 -18.49 14.22 20.16
C ASP A 64 -18.18 12.92 19.44
N VAL A 65 -16.90 12.66 19.16
CA VAL A 65 -16.46 11.40 18.52
C VAL A 65 -16.88 10.18 19.35
N LEU A 66 -16.72 10.24 20.67
CA LEU A 66 -17.14 9.16 21.57
C LEU A 66 -18.67 8.99 21.57
N ASN A 67 -19.42 10.10 21.52
CA ASN A 67 -20.88 10.05 21.39
C ASN A 67 -21.33 9.41 20.07
N LYS A 68 -20.63 9.65 18.96
CA LYS A 68 -20.90 8.96 17.69
C LYS A 68 -20.63 7.45 17.78
N ILE A 69 -19.60 7.03 18.52
CA ILE A 69 -19.34 5.60 18.77
C ILE A 69 -20.47 4.97 19.58
N GLU A 70 -20.98 5.67 20.60
CA GLU A 70 -22.16 5.23 21.37
C GLU A 70 -23.40 5.08 20.48
N GLU A 71 -23.58 5.95 19.48
CA GLU A 71 -24.65 5.81 18.49
C GLU A 71 -24.47 4.58 17.59
N GLU A 72 -23.25 4.27 17.14
CA GLU A 72 -22.97 3.06 16.36
C GLU A 72 -23.22 1.78 17.17
N ILE A 73 -22.81 1.76 18.45
CA ILE A 73 -23.13 0.66 19.38
C ILE A 73 -24.66 0.51 19.54
N HIS A 74 -25.37 1.63 19.70
CA HIS A 74 -26.82 1.62 19.83
C HIS A 74 -27.51 1.07 18.57
N LYS A 75 -27.06 1.48 17.38
CA LYS A 75 -27.60 0.97 16.10
C LYS A 75 -27.45 -0.54 15.99
N LEU A 76 -26.28 -1.08 16.34
CA LEU A 76 -26.08 -2.54 16.35
C LEU A 76 -26.96 -3.24 17.38
N ARG A 77 -27.08 -2.66 18.59
CA ARG A 77 -27.94 -3.22 19.63
C ARG A 77 -29.42 -3.25 19.21
N THR A 78 -29.89 -2.23 18.49
CA THR A 78 -31.27 -2.22 17.95
C THR A 78 -31.49 -3.20 16.80
N LYS A 79 -30.48 -3.43 15.96
CA LYS A 79 -30.54 -4.46 14.90
C LYS A 79 -30.61 -5.87 15.50
N GLY A 80 -29.95 -6.08 16.64
CA GLY A 80 -29.81 -7.37 17.28
C GLY A 80 -28.68 -8.20 16.65
N LEU A 81 -28.00 -9.00 17.48
CA LEU A 81 -26.99 -9.95 17.01
C LEU A 81 -27.67 -11.28 16.68
N THR A 82 -27.29 -11.87 15.55
CA THR A 82 -27.80 -13.17 15.09
C THR A 82 -26.78 -14.27 15.35
N SER A 83 -27.20 -15.53 15.37
CA SER A 83 -26.27 -16.67 15.54
C SER A 83 -25.41 -16.99 14.31
N ALA A 84 -25.55 -16.23 13.22
CA ALA A 84 -24.82 -16.44 11.99
C ALA A 84 -23.42 -15.78 12.01
N GLU A 85 -22.50 -16.28 11.18
CA GLU A 85 -21.12 -15.80 11.14
C GLU A 85 -20.99 -14.41 10.51
N ASP A 86 -20.04 -13.61 11.01
CA ASP A 86 -19.77 -12.27 10.48
C ASP A 86 -19.26 -12.33 9.03
N ILE A 87 -19.70 -11.39 8.19
CA ILE A 87 -19.38 -11.38 6.76
C ILE A 87 -18.21 -10.41 6.50
N ASN A 88 -17.12 -10.95 5.96
CA ASN A 88 -15.98 -10.16 5.49
C ASN A 88 -16.26 -9.59 4.10
N LEU A 89 -16.34 -8.27 4.03
CA LEU A 89 -16.60 -7.50 2.82
C LEU A 89 -15.31 -6.88 2.29
N TRP A 90 -14.96 -7.20 1.05
CA TRP A 90 -13.75 -6.74 0.38
C TRP A 90 -14.06 -5.62 -0.60
N LYS A 91 -13.23 -4.58 -0.58
CA LYS A 91 -13.39 -3.42 -1.46
C LYS A 91 -13.13 -3.80 -2.91
N CYS A 92 -14.07 -3.42 -3.79
CA CYS A 92 -14.04 -3.66 -5.22
C CYS A 92 -13.90 -2.34 -6.00
N ARG A 93 -13.83 -2.47 -7.34
CA ARG A 93 -13.87 -1.31 -8.24
C ARG A 93 -15.22 -0.60 -8.04
N GLU A 94 -15.22 0.74 -8.06
CA GLU A 94 -16.39 1.62 -7.82
C GLU A 94 -16.77 1.84 -6.35
N ASN A 95 -15.83 1.62 -5.41
CA ASN A 95 -16.05 1.85 -3.97
C ASN A 95 -17.17 0.97 -3.36
N THR A 96 -17.54 -0.11 -4.05
CA THR A 96 -18.46 -1.15 -3.60
C THR A 96 -17.72 -2.23 -2.82
N TYR A 97 -18.46 -3.01 -2.04
CA TYR A 97 -17.93 -4.04 -1.17
C TYR A 97 -18.61 -5.37 -1.46
N LEU A 98 -17.83 -6.45 -1.65
CA LEU A 98 -18.34 -7.79 -1.95
C LEU A 98 -17.85 -8.82 -0.92
N PRO A 99 -18.65 -9.85 -0.60
CA PRO A 99 -18.26 -10.90 0.36
C PRO A 99 -17.18 -11.86 -0.16
N LYS A 100 -16.61 -11.60 -1.35
CA LYS A 100 -15.63 -12.46 -2.00
C LYS A 100 -14.34 -11.69 -2.28
N PHE A 101 -13.23 -12.22 -1.79
CA PHE A 101 -11.90 -11.69 -2.09
C PHE A 101 -11.52 -11.96 -3.55
N SER A 102 -10.96 -10.95 -4.22
CA SER A 102 -10.40 -11.08 -5.55
C SER A 102 -9.02 -10.45 -5.63
N THR A 103 -7.99 -11.28 -5.74
CA THR A 103 -6.59 -10.82 -5.86
C THR A 103 -6.40 -9.85 -7.02
N SER A 104 -7.09 -10.06 -8.14
CA SER A 104 -7.03 -9.18 -9.32
C SER A 104 -7.61 -7.79 -9.03
N GLN A 105 -8.73 -7.70 -8.31
CA GLN A 105 -9.33 -6.43 -7.92
C GLN A 105 -8.49 -5.72 -6.87
N THR A 106 -8.06 -6.43 -5.82
CA THR A 106 -7.17 -5.90 -4.78
C THR A 106 -5.88 -5.36 -5.38
N TRP A 107 -5.26 -6.08 -6.31
CA TRP A 107 -4.05 -5.63 -7.02
C TRP A 107 -4.29 -4.33 -7.80
N ARG A 108 -5.44 -4.22 -8.47
CA ARG A 108 -5.80 -3.01 -9.23
C ARG A 108 -6.06 -1.80 -8.33
N ILE A 109 -6.55 -2.00 -7.11
CA ILE A 109 -6.79 -0.93 -6.14
C ILE A 109 -5.49 -0.49 -5.47
N THR A 110 -4.62 -1.42 -5.09
CA THR A 110 -3.37 -1.13 -4.38
C THR A 110 -2.31 -0.54 -5.31
N ARG A 111 -2.33 -0.86 -6.61
CA ARG A 111 -1.33 -0.33 -7.55
C ARG A 111 -1.57 1.15 -7.85
N THR A 112 -0.49 1.92 -7.89
CA THR A 112 -0.51 3.24 -8.52
C THR A 112 -0.47 3.07 -10.04
N VAL A 113 -1.48 3.57 -10.73
CA VAL A 113 -1.51 3.53 -12.20
C VAL A 113 -0.65 4.68 -12.71
N HIS A 114 0.50 4.35 -13.29
CA HIS A 114 1.33 5.30 -14.02
C HIS A 114 1.00 5.25 -15.52
N THR A 115 1.23 6.36 -16.21
CA THR A 115 1.09 6.44 -17.67
C THR A 115 2.05 5.46 -18.35
N THR A 116 1.57 4.77 -19.38
CA THR A 116 2.41 3.88 -20.18
C THR A 116 3.46 4.68 -20.93
N VAL A 117 4.74 4.45 -20.60
CA VAL A 117 5.89 5.09 -21.25
C VAL A 117 6.27 4.36 -22.53
N ALA A 118 6.55 5.06 -23.63
CA ALA A 118 6.80 4.44 -24.94
C ALA A 118 7.90 3.34 -24.92
N TRP A 119 8.93 3.50 -24.09
CA TRP A 119 10.03 2.56 -23.96
C TRP A 119 9.68 1.24 -23.23
N TYR A 120 8.50 1.11 -22.60
CA TYR A 120 8.17 -0.08 -21.81
C TYR A 120 8.18 -1.36 -22.68
N LYS A 121 7.70 -1.26 -23.93
CA LYS A 121 7.63 -2.39 -24.88
C LYS A 121 9.00 -2.89 -25.29
N SER A 122 9.99 -1.99 -25.33
CA SER A 122 11.37 -2.32 -25.67
C SER A 122 12.08 -3.06 -24.54
N LEU A 123 11.63 -2.87 -23.28
CA LEU A 123 12.22 -3.53 -22.11
C LEU A 123 11.53 -4.84 -21.74
N TRP A 124 10.20 -4.90 -21.85
CA TRP A 124 9.39 -5.99 -21.33
C TRP A 124 8.62 -6.70 -22.46
N PHE A 125 9.29 -7.60 -23.18
CA PHE A 125 8.72 -8.43 -24.25
C PHE A 125 8.93 -9.94 -23.97
N ALA A 126 8.16 -10.80 -24.64
CA ALA A 126 8.03 -12.23 -24.33
C ALA A 126 9.31 -13.09 -24.46
N LYS A 127 10.44 -12.51 -24.87
CA LYS A 127 11.75 -13.16 -24.96
C LYS A 127 12.89 -12.29 -24.41
N ALA A 128 12.56 -11.23 -23.69
CA ALA A 128 13.56 -10.36 -23.11
C ALA A 128 14.28 -11.11 -21.98
N THR A 129 15.61 -11.10 -21.98
CA THR A 129 16.37 -11.66 -20.87
C THR A 129 16.18 -10.76 -19.65
N PRO A 130 15.64 -11.26 -18.52
CA PRO A 130 15.30 -10.41 -17.37
C PRO A 130 16.49 -9.58 -16.85
N LYS A 131 17.71 -10.14 -16.91
CA LYS A 131 18.94 -9.45 -16.54
C LYS A 131 19.16 -8.18 -17.36
N TYR A 132 19.03 -8.24 -18.68
CA TYR A 132 19.23 -7.08 -19.55
C TYR A 132 18.08 -6.09 -19.43
N SER A 133 16.82 -6.55 -19.39
CA SER A 133 15.67 -5.68 -19.15
C SER A 133 15.80 -4.88 -17.86
N PHE A 134 16.26 -5.52 -16.78
CA PHE A 134 16.48 -4.86 -15.50
C PHE A 134 17.62 -3.83 -15.54
N LEU A 135 18.76 -4.18 -16.16
CA LEU A 135 19.88 -3.25 -16.32
C LEU A 135 19.50 -2.04 -17.17
N THR A 136 18.80 -2.24 -18.29
CA THR A 136 18.34 -1.13 -19.14
C THR A 136 17.25 -0.32 -18.43
N TRP A 137 16.35 -0.93 -17.66
CA TRP A 137 15.40 -0.20 -16.82
C TRP A 137 16.11 0.70 -15.80
N LEU A 138 17.15 0.20 -15.13
CA LEU A 138 17.99 1.03 -14.25
C LEU A 138 18.69 2.16 -15.02
N ALA A 139 19.19 1.89 -16.23
CA ALA A 139 19.82 2.90 -17.08
C ALA A 139 18.84 4.02 -17.46
N VAL A 140 17.62 3.68 -17.87
CA VAL A 140 16.57 4.66 -18.21
C VAL A 140 16.23 5.56 -17.03
N HIS A 141 16.27 5.03 -15.81
CA HIS A 141 15.98 5.78 -14.58
C HIS A 141 17.20 6.48 -13.96
N ASP A 142 18.38 6.44 -14.61
CA ASP A 142 19.65 6.95 -14.05
C ASP A 142 19.99 6.32 -12.68
N ARG A 143 19.68 5.03 -12.56
CA ARG A 143 19.85 4.23 -11.35
C ARG A 143 20.94 3.16 -11.47
N LEU A 144 21.83 3.28 -12.45
CA LEU A 144 23.04 2.46 -12.49
C LEU A 144 24.02 2.92 -11.41
N ALA A 145 24.91 2.02 -10.98
CA ALA A 145 25.97 2.31 -10.03
C ALA A 145 27.17 2.93 -10.75
N THR A 146 26.96 4.07 -11.41
CA THR A 146 28.01 4.82 -12.10
C THR A 146 28.85 5.62 -11.10
N GLY A 147 30.11 5.88 -11.43
CA GLY A 147 30.97 6.77 -10.65
C GLY A 147 30.34 8.14 -10.34
N GLU A 148 29.59 8.72 -11.28
CA GLU A 148 28.83 9.96 -11.06
C GLU A 148 27.82 9.83 -9.91
N ARG A 149 27.10 8.70 -9.83
CA ARG A 149 26.11 8.46 -8.78
C ARG A 149 26.77 8.11 -7.44
N MET A 150 27.88 7.38 -7.47
CA MET A 150 28.67 7.04 -6.27
C MET A 150 29.24 8.30 -5.60
N LYS A 151 29.68 9.30 -6.39
CA LYS A 151 30.12 10.60 -5.86
C LYS A 151 29.05 11.35 -5.07
N ARG A 152 27.76 11.18 -5.40
CA ARG A 152 26.66 11.79 -4.64
C ARG A 152 26.54 11.21 -3.22
N TRP A 153 27.03 10.00 -2.98
CA TRP A 153 26.95 9.31 -1.70
C TRP A 153 28.25 9.46 -0.90
N ASN A 154 29.39 9.51 -1.58
CA ASN A 154 30.69 9.76 -0.97
C ASN A 154 31.57 10.56 -1.93
N THR A 155 31.80 11.83 -1.60
CA THR A 155 32.57 12.79 -2.42
C THR A 155 34.04 12.38 -2.60
N SER A 156 34.57 11.52 -1.74
CA SER A 156 35.96 11.04 -1.79
C SER A 156 36.16 9.79 -2.67
N THR A 157 35.13 9.37 -3.42
CA THR A 157 35.21 8.20 -4.32
C THR A 157 35.77 8.58 -5.69
N TYR A 158 36.67 7.73 -6.20
CA TYR A 158 37.15 7.84 -7.58
C TYR A 158 36.03 7.42 -8.54
N ALA A 159 35.58 8.35 -9.38
CA ALA A 159 34.57 8.10 -10.41
C ALA A 159 35.19 7.80 -11.78
N THR A 160 36.42 7.29 -11.81
CA THR A 160 37.10 6.97 -13.07
C THR A 160 36.45 5.76 -13.69
N CYS A 161 36.17 5.81 -15.00
CA CYS A 161 35.58 4.69 -15.70
C CYS A 161 36.56 3.50 -15.76
N PRO A 162 36.17 2.29 -15.30
CA PRO A 162 37.07 1.14 -15.31
C PRO A 162 37.38 0.60 -16.72
N LEU A 163 36.59 1.01 -17.74
CA LEU A 163 36.74 0.52 -19.12
C LEU A 163 37.71 1.35 -19.96
N CYS A 164 37.67 2.68 -19.84
CA CYS A 164 38.43 3.60 -20.69
C CYS A 164 39.27 4.61 -19.91
N GLN A 165 39.24 4.55 -18.58
CA GLN A 165 39.97 5.44 -17.67
C GLN A 165 39.59 6.93 -17.77
N GLU A 166 38.48 7.27 -18.42
CA GLU A 166 38.00 8.66 -18.44
C GLU A 166 37.58 9.15 -17.05
N PRO A 167 37.85 10.44 -16.73
CA PRO A 167 37.41 11.04 -15.49
C PRO A 167 35.89 11.25 -15.54
N ASN A 168 35.17 10.54 -14.67
CA ASN A 168 33.71 10.58 -14.50
C ASN A 168 32.91 9.61 -15.38
N GLU A 169 32.77 8.38 -14.89
CA GLU A 169 31.81 7.40 -15.39
C GLU A 169 30.37 7.91 -15.18
N SER A 170 29.74 8.33 -16.27
CA SER A 170 28.31 8.71 -16.31
C SER A 170 27.51 7.72 -17.16
N ARG A 171 26.18 7.73 -17.02
CA ARG A 171 25.30 6.93 -17.89
C ARG A 171 25.54 7.27 -19.37
N SER A 172 25.60 8.56 -19.71
CA SER A 172 25.82 9.00 -21.08
C SER A 172 27.18 8.49 -21.58
N HIS A 173 28.22 8.54 -20.77
CA HIS A 173 29.53 7.98 -21.11
C HIS A 173 29.46 6.47 -21.41
N LEU A 174 28.78 5.67 -20.58
CA LEU A 174 28.64 4.22 -20.78
C LEU A 174 27.84 3.83 -22.03
N PHE A 175 26.87 4.65 -22.45
CA PHE A 175 25.98 4.33 -23.57
C PHE A 175 26.18 5.19 -24.83
N SER A 176 27.03 6.23 -24.79
CA SER A 176 27.34 7.10 -25.93
C SER A 176 28.45 6.54 -26.82
N SER A 177 29.28 5.63 -26.33
CA SER A 177 30.39 5.03 -27.08
C SER A 177 29.97 3.95 -28.08
N VAL A 178 28.71 3.50 -28.05
CA VAL A 178 28.16 2.51 -29.00
C VAL A 178 27.68 3.15 -30.32
N LEU A 179 27.45 4.47 -30.37
CA LEU A 179 27.01 5.15 -31.61
C LEU A 179 28.17 5.62 -32.51
N THR A 180 29.43 5.54 -32.06
CA THR A 180 30.59 6.04 -32.82
C THR A 180 31.54 4.96 -33.32
N LEU A 181 31.26 3.67 -33.12
CA LEU A 181 32.00 2.60 -33.80
C LEU A 181 31.39 2.27 -35.16
N ARG A 182 31.36 3.27 -36.04
CA ARG A 182 31.38 3.07 -37.48
C ARG A 182 32.66 3.76 -37.98
N PRO A 183 33.80 3.06 -38.08
CA PRO A 183 34.84 3.54 -38.97
C PRO A 183 34.25 3.49 -40.38
N SER A 184 34.04 4.67 -40.93
CA SER A 184 33.94 4.96 -42.34
C SER A 184 34.91 4.09 -43.14
N GLY A 185 34.42 3.45 -44.20
CA GLY A 185 35.28 3.08 -45.30
C GLY A 185 35.78 4.34 -46.03
N GLU A 186 36.72 4.10 -46.96
CA GLU A 186 37.48 5.05 -47.81
C GLU A 186 38.76 5.54 -47.11
N ASP A 187 39.99 5.23 -47.56
CA ASP A 187 40.52 4.76 -48.86
C ASP A 187 41.67 3.74 -48.68
#